data_AF-A0A1Y0NDJ2-F1
#
_entry.id   AF-A0A1Y0NDJ2-F1
#
_cell.length_a   1.000
_cell.length_b   1.000
_cell.length_c   1.000
_cell.angle_alpha   90.00
_cell.angle_beta   90.00
_cell.angle_gamma   90.00
#
_symmetry.space_group_name_H-M   'P 1'
#
loop_
_entity.id
_entity.type
_entity.pdbx_description
1 polymer ?
#
loop_
_entity_poly.entity_id
_entity_poly.type
_entity_poly.pdbx_seq_one_letter_code
_entity_poly.pdbx_strand_id
1 'polypeptide(L)'
;MNTNNSPFQTALAIFHAATPVLRISGLGGSRWTRNVPESDSRRGPWLQAHYEVVNEKAWRAKGACLYLVAGRDTKIRYVGISRNGVKHRWRTSPAYDNLTGQRLPVDQLFHSQCWKHIEREAASGIDTSFEVRCIEANNLVTVLEQIGGPMAGFTVLRDHGESLVGGVERWLCNHKSLDLASWNSAMTGKK
;
A
#
# COMPACT_ATOMS: atom_id res chain seq x y z
N MET A 1 8.05 -20.32 -24.05
CA MET A 1 6.57 -20.29 -23.94
C MET A 1 6.19 -18.92 -23.39
N ASN A 2 5.53 -18.07 -24.18
CA ASN A 2 5.05 -16.77 -23.72
C ASN A 2 3.71 -16.96 -23.01
N THR A 3 3.73 -17.11 -21.69
CA THR A 3 2.51 -16.98 -20.88
C THR A 3 2.21 -15.50 -20.73
N ASN A 4 1.27 -14.97 -21.52
CA ASN A 4 0.71 -13.64 -21.29
C ASN A 4 -0.08 -13.67 -19.98
N ASN A 5 0.59 -13.36 -18.88
CA ASN A 5 -0.07 -13.18 -17.58
C ASN A 5 -1.03 -12.00 -17.67
N SER A 6 -2.25 -12.17 -17.16
CA SER A 6 -3.15 -11.04 -16.98
C SER A 6 -2.52 -9.98 -16.05
N PRO A 7 -2.95 -8.71 -16.09
CA PRO A 7 -2.43 -7.71 -15.16
C PRO A 7 -2.60 -8.09 -13.69
N PHE A 8 -3.71 -8.76 -13.35
CA PHE A 8 -3.93 -9.26 -11.99
C PHE A 8 -2.94 -10.39 -11.63
N GLN A 9 -2.70 -11.35 -12.53
CA GLN A 9 -1.69 -12.41 -12.31
C GLN A 9 -0.28 -11.84 -12.18
N THR A 10 0.04 -10.81 -12.95
CA THR A 10 1.30 -10.06 -12.84
C THR A 10 1.43 -9.41 -11.47
N ALA A 11 0.39 -8.72 -11.00
CA ALA A 11 0.37 -8.11 -9.68
C ALA A 11 0.51 -9.14 -8.55
N LEU A 12 -0.15 -10.30 -8.67
CA LEU A 12 -0.04 -11.39 -7.72
C LEU A 12 1.36 -11.99 -7.69
N ALA A 13 2.00 -12.20 -8.84
CA ALA A 13 3.38 -12.68 -8.89
C ALA A 13 4.33 -11.73 -8.16
N ILE A 14 4.19 -10.42 -8.39
CA ILE A 14 4.94 -9.39 -7.66
C ILE A 14 4.62 -9.43 -6.16
N PHE A 15 3.35 -9.54 -5.78
CA PHE A 15 2.92 -9.61 -4.38
C PHE A 15 3.51 -10.83 -3.65
N HIS A 16 3.52 -12.00 -4.29
CA HIS A 16 4.08 -13.21 -3.71
C HIS A 16 5.60 -13.16 -3.57
N ALA A 17 6.30 -12.51 -4.50
CA ALA A 17 7.74 -12.28 -4.40
C ALA A 17 8.11 -11.15 -3.42
N ALA A 18 7.18 -10.24 -3.12
CA ALA A 18 7.38 -9.14 -2.18
C ALA A 18 7.43 -9.63 -0.72
N THR A 19 8.20 -8.92 0.10
CA THR A 19 8.36 -9.22 1.53
C THR A 19 7.16 -8.68 2.31
N PRO A 20 6.47 -9.50 3.13
CA PRO A 20 5.46 -9.01 4.08
C PRO A 20 6.08 -8.05 5.10
N VAL A 21 5.43 -6.90 5.32
CA VAL A 21 5.94 -5.86 6.24
C VAL A 21 4.96 -5.46 7.32
N LEU A 22 3.66 -5.46 7.02
CA LEU A 22 2.63 -4.98 7.94
C LEU A 22 1.36 -5.80 7.73
N ARG A 23 0.76 -6.26 8.82
CA ARG A 23 -0.56 -6.88 8.83
C ARG A 23 -1.50 -6.02 9.65
N ILE A 24 -2.65 -5.68 9.09
CA ILE A 24 -3.76 -5.04 9.79
C ILE A 24 -4.81 -6.13 9.96
N SER A 25 -5.12 -6.51 11.20
CA SER A 25 -6.05 -7.59 11.52
C SER A 25 -7.47 -7.10 11.80
N GLY A 26 -7.67 -5.78 11.86
CA GLY A 26 -8.99 -5.18 11.95
C GLY A 26 -8.93 -3.73 12.42
N LEU A 27 -10.11 -3.12 12.48
CA LEU A 27 -10.32 -1.77 13.01
C LEU A 27 -11.24 -1.81 14.23
N GLY A 28 -11.05 -0.90 15.17
CA GLY A 28 -11.88 -0.79 16.35
C GLY A 28 -11.51 0.37 17.27
N GLY A 29 -11.96 0.27 18.52
CA GLY A 29 -11.67 1.24 19.58
C GLY A 29 -12.32 2.61 19.37
N SER A 30 -11.84 3.60 20.11
CA SER A 30 -12.29 4.99 20.01
C SER A 30 -11.82 5.63 18.70
N ARG A 31 -12.66 6.51 18.15
CA ARG A 31 -12.27 7.34 17.02
C ARG A 31 -11.21 8.36 17.41
N TRP A 32 -10.26 8.58 16.52
CA TRP A 32 -9.14 9.49 16.73
C TRP A 32 -8.97 10.46 15.57
N THR A 33 -8.33 11.59 15.85
CA THR A 33 -8.01 12.63 14.88
C THR A 33 -6.51 12.89 14.83
N ARG A 34 -6.03 13.31 13.66
CA ARG A 34 -4.67 13.81 13.47
C ARG A 34 -4.59 15.27 13.86
N ASN A 35 -3.44 15.68 14.39
CA ASN A 35 -3.12 17.09 14.59
C ASN A 35 -2.72 17.77 13.28
N VAL A 36 -3.70 18.07 12.44
CA VAL A 36 -3.58 18.80 11.17
C VAL A 36 -4.75 19.80 11.06
N PRO A 37 -4.70 20.80 10.16
CA PRO A 37 -5.79 21.76 10.00
C PRO A 37 -7.15 21.09 9.77
N GLU A 38 -8.24 21.73 10.20
CA GLU A 38 -9.60 21.19 10.06
C GLU A 38 -10.03 20.94 8.62
N SER A 39 -9.50 21.72 7.69
CA SER A 39 -9.74 21.56 6.24
C SER A 39 -8.97 20.39 5.63
N ASP A 40 -8.05 19.76 6.35
CA ASP A 40 -7.24 18.67 5.83
C ASP A 40 -8.03 17.36 5.87
N SER A 41 -8.32 16.79 4.69
CA SER A 41 -9.03 15.51 4.55
C SER A 41 -8.37 14.33 5.27
N ARG A 42 -7.11 14.46 5.72
CA ARG A 42 -6.41 13.43 6.51
C ARG A 42 -6.74 13.52 7.99
N ARG A 43 -7.46 14.54 8.47
CA ARG A 43 -7.73 14.79 9.89
C ARG A 43 -8.47 13.64 10.57
N GLY A 44 -9.47 13.05 9.92
CA GLY A 44 -10.37 12.07 10.52
C GLY A 44 -11.73 12.68 10.87
N PRO A 45 -12.51 12.05 11.77
CA PRO A 45 -12.10 10.96 12.66
C PRO A 45 -11.84 9.63 11.96
N TRP A 46 -10.88 8.88 12.49
CA TRP A 46 -10.51 7.55 12.04
C TRP A 46 -10.67 6.51 13.15
N LEU A 47 -10.93 5.25 12.80
CA LEU A 47 -10.84 4.10 13.71
C LEU A 47 -9.37 3.74 13.98
N GLN A 48 -9.13 3.16 15.15
CA GLN A 48 -7.82 2.60 15.50
C GLN A 48 -7.64 1.29 14.76
N ALA A 49 -6.41 1.00 14.32
CA ALA A 49 -6.09 -0.28 13.70
C ALA A 49 -5.47 -1.23 14.72
N HIS A 50 -5.89 -2.49 14.66
CA HIS A 50 -5.12 -3.59 15.23
C HIS A 50 -4.13 -4.04 14.17
N TYR A 51 -2.83 -3.84 14.41
CA TYR A 51 -1.80 -4.11 13.42
C TYR A 51 -0.51 -4.64 14.04
N GLU A 52 0.28 -5.30 13.20
CA GLU A 52 1.60 -5.83 13.53
C GLU A 52 2.58 -5.53 12.40
N VAL A 53 3.77 -5.05 12.74
CA VAL A 53 4.90 -4.99 11.80
C VAL A 53 5.57 -6.36 11.78
N VAL A 54 5.21 -7.19 10.81
CA VAL A 54 5.63 -8.60 10.73
C VAL A 54 7.10 -8.78 10.29
N ASN A 55 7.72 -7.75 9.72
CA ASN A 55 9.13 -7.75 9.37
C ASN A 55 9.77 -6.37 9.62
N GLU A 56 10.34 -6.20 10.80
CA GLU A 56 10.99 -4.95 11.22
C GLU A 56 12.17 -4.54 10.32
N LYS A 57 12.92 -5.50 9.78
CA LYS A 57 14.04 -5.21 8.87
C LYS A 57 13.54 -4.56 7.59
N ALA A 58 12.55 -5.16 6.93
CA ALA A 58 11.96 -4.63 5.70
C ALA A 58 11.16 -3.35 5.95
N TRP A 59 10.50 -3.23 7.11
CA TRP A 59 9.80 -2.00 7.51
C TRP A 59 10.74 -0.79 7.63
N ARG A 60 11.95 -1.01 8.17
CA ARG A 60 12.98 0.02 8.37
C ARG A 60 13.92 0.19 7.18
N ALA A 61 13.82 -0.68 6.17
CA ALA A 61 14.64 -0.60 4.98
C ALA A 61 14.42 0.75 4.28
N LYS A 62 15.53 1.31 3.79
CA LYS A 62 15.54 2.59 3.07
C LYS A 62 15.67 2.35 1.58
N GLY A 63 15.23 3.32 0.79
CA GLY A 63 15.37 3.33 -0.66
C GLY A 63 14.06 3.15 -1.41
N ALA A 64 14.18 3.08 -2.73
CA ALA A 64 13.06 2.97 -3.63
C ALA A 64 12.41 1.58 -3.54
N CYS A 65 11.11 1.54 -3.28
CA CYS A 65 10.34 0.30 -3.22
C CYS A 65 8.94 0.47 -3.82
N LEU A 66 8.44 -0.62 -4.39
CA LEU A 66 7.03 -0.82 -4.68
C LEU A 66 6.39 -1.49 -3.44
N TYR A 67 5.22 -1.04 -3.03
CA TYR A 67 4.44 -1.71 -2.00
C TYR A 67 3.01 -1.94 -2.48
N LEU A 68 2.44 -3.06 -2.03
CA LEU A 68 1.12 -3.53 -2.41
C LEU A 68 0.32 -3.83 -1.16
N VAL A 69 -0.99 -3.58 -1.22
CA VAL A 69 -1.96 -3.91 -0.18
C VAL A 69 -2.91 -4.94 -0.74
N ALA A 70 -3.00 -6.10 -0.10
CA ALA A 70 -3.99 -7.12 -0.43
C ALA A 70 -4.98 -7.28 0.72
N GLY A 71 -6.24 -7.57 0.38
CA GLY A 71 -7.21 -8.09 1.34
C GLY A 71 -7.04 -9.60 1.53
N ARG A 72 -7.77 -10.18 2.50
CA ARG A 72 -7.81 -11.64 2.72
C ARG A 72 -8.25 -12.45 1.50
N ASP A 73 -9.07 -11.85 0.65
CA ASP A 73 -9.54 -12.41 -0.62
C ASP A 73 -8.47 -12.43 -1.73
N THR A 74 -7.22 -12.09 -1.41
CA THR A 74 -6.05 -12.03 -2.30
C THR A 74 -6.11 -10.95 -3.39
N LYS A 75 -7.21 -10.21 -3.51
CA LYS A 75 -7.29 -9.12 -4.47
C LYS A 75 -6.39 -7.96 -4.02
N ILE A 76 -5.64 -7.42 -4.97
CA ILE A 76 -4.71 -6.32 -4.73
C ILE A 76 -5.51 -5.03 -4.70
N ARG A 77 -5.71 -4.47 -3.51
CA ARG A 77 -6.47 -3.25 -3.29
C ARG A 77 -5.73 -2.01 -3.74
N TYR A 78 -4.44 -1.94 -3.42
CA TYR A 78 -3.64 -0.75 -3.63
C TYR A 78 -2.21 -1.09 -4.06
N VAL A 79 -1.67 -0.26 -4.95
CA VAL A 79 -0.27 -0.29 -5.37
C VAL A 79 0.32 1.11 -5.15
N GLY A 80 1.50 1.20 -4.57
CA GLY A 80 2.17 2.49 -4.38
C GLY A 80 3.68 2.39 -4.38
N ILE A 81 4.33 3.55 -4.47
CA ILE A 81 5.80 3.65 -4.41
C ILE A 81 6.26 4.47 -3.22
N SER A 82 7.45 4.16 -2.72
CA SER A 82 8.18 5.02 -1.80
C SER A 82 9.60 5.21 -2.31
N ARG A 83 10.15 6.42 -2.15
CA ARG A 83 11.57 6.73 -2.38
C ARG A 83 12.43 6.41 -1.16
N ASN A 84 11.81 6.40 0.02
CA ASN A 84 12.52 6.37 1.31
C ASN A 84 12.22 5.10 2.13
N GLY A 85 11.50 4.12 1.57
CA GLY A 85 11.01 2.94 2.28
C GLY A 85 9.54 3.04 2.74
N VAL A 86 8.95 1.89 3.06
CA VAL A 86 7.50 1.72 3.28
C VAL A 86 6.99 2.43 4.54
N LYS A 87 7.80 2.50 5.61
CA LYS A 87 7.48 3.23 6.86
C LYS A 87 7.19 4.73 6.62
N HIS A 88 7.77 5.33 5.58
CA HIS A 88 7.48 6.73 5.24
C HIS A 88 6.13 6.93 4.56
N ARG A 89 5.46 5.85 4.15
CA ARG A 89 4.10 5.87 3.60
C ARG A 89 3.08 5.44 4.65
N TRP A 90 3.39 4.36 5.37
CA TRP A 90 2.61 3.84 6.48
C TRP A 90 3.19 4.36 7.80
N ARG A 91 2.69 5.50 8.26
CA ARG A 91 3.28 6.20 9.42
C ARG A 91 2.43 5.96 10.65
N THR A 92 3.07 5.80 11.79
CA THR A 92 2.43 6.10 13.06
C THR A 92 2.43 7.62 13.25
N SER A 93 1.36 8.19 13.78
CA SER A 93 1.25 9.62 14.05
C SER A 93 0.64 9.84 15.43
N PRO A 94 1.01 10.94 16.12
CA PRO A 94 0.29 11.38 17.31
C PRO A 94 -1.21 11.48 17.01
N ALA A 95 -1.99 10.83 17.86
CA ALA A 95 -3.43 10.70 17.71
C ALA A 95 -4.13 11.31 18.91
N TYR A 96 -5.28 11.92 18.66
CA TYR A 96 -6.08 12.58 19.68
C TYR A 96 -7.47 11.99 19.65
N ASP A 97 -8.03 11.65 20.80
CA ASP A 97 -9.39 11.17 20.91
C ASP A 97 -10.35 12.20 20.31
N ASN A 98 -11.24 11.75 19.42
CA ASN A 98 -12.08 12.66 18.64
C ASN A 98 -13.11 13.41 19.50
N LEU A 99 -13.50 12.85 20.64
CA LEU A 99 -14.55 13.43 21.49
C LEU A 99 -13.96 14.38 22.53
N THR A 100 -12.86 13.98 23.16
CA THR A 100 -12.25 14.70 24.27
C THR A 100 -11.12 15.63 23.83
N GLY A 101 -10.58 15.44 22.63
CA GLY A 101 -9.40 16.17 22.14
C GLY A 101 -8.10 15.79 22.87
N GLN A 102 -8.13 14.84 23.81
CA GLN A 102 -6.96 14.41 24.56
C GLN A 102 -6.06 13.52 23.71
N ARG A 103 -4.74 13.63 23.91
CA ARG A 103 -3.78 12.76 23.21
C ARG A 103 -3.96 11.31 23.66
N LEU A 104 -4.04 10.40 22.70
CA LEU A 104 -4.03 8.96 22.96
C LEU A 104 -2.64 8.49 23.42
N PRO A 105 -2.56 7.46 24.29
CA PRO A 105 -1.30 6.96 24.81
C PRO A 105 -0.42 6.31 23.72
N VAL A 106 -1.02 5.89 22.62
CA VAL A 106 -0.34 5.19 21.51
C VAL A 106 -0.58 5.94 20.21
N ASP A 107 0.51 6.24 19.51
CA ASP A 107 0.46 6.78 18.16
C ASP A 107 -0.24 5.79 17.20
N GLN A 108 -1.09 6.31 16.32
CA GLN A 108 -1.92 5.47 15.46
C GLN A 108 -1.33 5.34 14.07
N LEU A 109 -1.40 4.13 13.51
CA LEU A 109 -1.03 3.84 12.13
C LEU A 109 -1.95 4.60 11.17
N PHE A 110 -1.39 5.11 10.07
CA PHE A 110 -2.16 5.79 9.04
C PHE A 110 -1.49 5.75 7.67
N HIS A 111 -2.31 5.62 6.63
CA HIS A 111 -1.92 5.78 5.23
C HIS A 111 -2.92 6.69 4.50
N SER A 112 -2.47 7.84 4.00
CA SER A 112 -3.37 8.89 3.49
C SER A 112 -4.27 8.47 2.34
N GLN A 113 -3.84 7.51 1.54
CA GLN A 113 -4.63 7.02 0.41
C GLN A 113 -5.48 5.81 0.76
N CYS A 114 -5.05 4.97 1.70
CA CYS A 114 -5.71 3.68 1.97
C CYS A 114 -6.73 3.76 3.11
N TRP A 115 -6.51 4.63 4.10
CA TRP A 115 -7.27 4.57 5.37
C TRP A 115 -8.79 4.70 5.18
N LYS A 116 -9.22 5.66 4.35
CA LYS A 116 -10.63 5.86 4.00
C LYS A 116 -11.29 4.63 3.35
N HIS A 117 -10.51 3.83 2.63
CA HIS A 117 -11.00 2.61 1.98
C HIS A 117 -11.04 1.44 2.96
N ILE A 118 -10.01 1.31 3.79
CA ILE A 118 -9.95 0.34 4.89
C ILE A 118 -11.18 0.50 5.80
N GLU A 119 -11.52 1.72 6.22
CA GLU A 119 -12.73 1.96 7.03
C GLU A 119 -14.04 1.69 6.30
N ARG A 120 -14.09 1.96 4.99
CA ARG A 120 -15.28 1.66 4.20
C ARG A 120 -15.52 0.16 4.09
N GLU A 121 -14.47 -0.61 3.82
CA GLU A 121 -14.57 -2.08 3.80
C GLU A 121 -14.93 -2.62 5.19
N ALA A 122 -14.41 -2.01 6.26
CA ALA A 122 -14.80 -2.33 7.63
C ALA A 122 -16.27 -2.09 7.93
N ALA A 123 -16.80 -0.96 7.50
CA ALA A 123 -18.21 -0.64 7.69
C ALA A 123 -19.15 -1.59 6.91
N SER A 124 -18.68 -2.22 5.83
CA SER A 124 -19.46 -3.21 5.08
C SER A 124 -19.51 -4.62 5.70
N GLY A 125 -18.84 -4.84 6.84
CA GLY A 125 -18.83 -6.15 7.52
C GLY A 125 -18.03 -7.23 6.80
N ILE A 126 -17.20 -6.84 5.82
CA ILE A 126 -16.23 -7.73 5.19
C ILE A 126 -15.08 -7.93 6.17
N ASP A 127 -14.55 -9.15 6.30
CA ASP A 127 -13.37 -9.43 7.11
C ASP A 127 -12.21 -8.48 6.74
N THR A 128 -11.82 -7.64 7.69
CA THR A 128 -10.99 -6.44 7.51
C THR A 128 -9.50 -6.71 7.70
N SER A 129 -9.05 -7.89 7.27
CA SER A 129 -7.62 -8.19 7.29
C SER A 129 -6.94 -7.74 6.00
N PHE A 130 -5.89 -6.94 6.18
CA PHE A 130 -5.06 -6.43 5.09
C PHE A 130 -3.60 -6.78 5.33
N GLU A 131 -2.92 -7.18 4.27
CA GLU A 131 -1.49 -7.41 4.29
C GLU A 131 -0.80 -6.43 3.35
N VAL A 132 0.22 -5.75 3.88
CA VAL A 132 1.09 -4.88 3.12
C VAL A 132 2.40 -5.61 2.90
N ARG A 133 2.81 -5.67 1.64
CA ARG A 133 4.10 -6.22 1.22
C ARG A 133 4.89 -5.15 0.47
N CYS A 134 6.21 -5.21 0.54
CA CYS A 134 7.07 -4.36 -0.27
C CYS A 134 8.18 -5.14 -0.96
N ILE A 135 8.62 -4.63 -2.10
CA ILE A 135 9.74 -5.15 -2.88
C ILE A 135 10.64 -3.99 -3.29
N GLU A 136 11.92 -4.11 -2.96
CA GLU A 136 12.95 -3.15 -3.35
C GLU A 136 13.23 -3.25 -4.86
N ALA A 137 13.68 -2.15 -5.45
CA ALA A 137 13.93 -2.06 -6.89
C ALA A 137 14.79 -3.22 -7.43
N ASN A 138 15.90 -3.57 -6.76
CA ASN A 138 16.80 -4.63 -7.20
C ASN A 138 16.11 -5.99 -7.29
N ASN A 139 15.30 -6.34 -6.27
CA ASN A 139 14.55 -7.59 -6.27
C ASN A 139 13.41 -7.57 -7.28
N LEU A 140 12.80 -6.40 -7.50
CA LEU A 140 11.74 -6.22 -8.48
C LEU A 140 12.24 -6.51 -9.90
N VAL A 141 13.46 -6.10 -10.27
CA VAL A 141 14.04 -6.42 -11.60
C VAL A 141 14.01 -7.92 -11.87
N THR A 142 14.52 -8.73 -10.93
CA THR A 142 14.56 -10.19 -11.08
C THR A 142 13.16 -10.79 -11.24
N VAL A 143 12.18 -10.27 -10.52
CA VAL A 143 10.78 -10.71 -10.64
C VAL A 143 10.20 -10.35 -12.01
N LEU A 144 10.48 -9.16 -12.53
CA LEU A 144 10.00 -8.72 -13.85
C LEU A 144 10.62 -9.53 -15.00
N GLU A 145 11.90 -9.90 -14.87
CA GLU A 145 12.57 -10.81 -15.82
C GLU A 145 11.89 -12.18 -15.86
N GLN A 146 11.54 -12.73 -14.70
CA GLN A 146 10.84 -14.02 -14.58
C GLN A 146 9.41 -13.97 -15.11
N ILE A 147 8.69 -12.88 -14.87
CA ILE A 147 7.34 -12.68 -15.40
C ILE A 147 7.36 -12.56 -16.93
N GLY A 148 8.39 -11.92 -17.50
CA GLY A 148 8.56 -11.77 -18.93
C GLY A 148 7.57 -10.78 -19.57
N GLY A 149 7.33 -10.94 -20.87
CA GLY A 149 6.35 -10.15 -21.62
C GLY A 149 6.57 -8.63 -21.51
N PRO A 150 5.50 -7.82 -21.40
CA PRO A 150 5.62 -6.37 -21.22
C PRO A 150 6.40 -5.96 -19.97
N MET A 151 6.46 -6.82 -18.95
CA MET A 151 7.13 -6.51 -17.68
C MET A 151 8.65 -6.52 -17.81
N ALA A 152 9.19 -7.43 -18.62
CA ALA A 152 10.62 -7.46 -18.91
C ALA A 152 11.11 -6.14 -19.54
N GLY A 153 10.25 -5.38 -20.22
CA GLY A 153 10.60 -4.07 -20.78
C GLY A 153 11.04 -3.03 -19.73
N PHE A 154 10.60 -3.15 -18.48
CA PHE A 154 11.00 -2.24 -17.40
C PHE A 154 12.41 -2.52 -16.87
N THR A 155 13.01 -3.67 -17.19
CA THR A 155 14.36 -4.05 -16.72
C THR A 155 15.46 -3.10 -17.21
N VAL A 156 15.22 -2.37 -18.30
CA VAL A 156 16.10 -1.28 -18.77
C VAL A 156 16.30 -0.18 -17.72
N LEU A 157 15.39 -0.06 -16.74
CA LEU A 157 15.46 0.91 -15.65
C LEU A 157 16.17 0.38 -14.40
N ARG A 158 16.87 -0.75 -14.47
CA ARG A 158 17.49 -1.40 -13.29
C ARG A 158 18.40 -0.47 -12.47
N ASP A 159 19.11 0.43 -13.13
CA ASP A 159 20.03 1.38 -12.50
C ASP A 159 19.32 2.66 -12.00
N HIS A 160 18.01 2.75 -12.22
CA HIS A 160 17.16 3.87 -11.85
C HIS A 160 15.98 3.40 -11.00
N GLY A 161 16.28 2.94 -9.78
CA GLY A 161 15.30 2.27 -8.91
C GLY A 161 13.99 3.03 -8.69
N GLU A 162 14.02 4.35 -8.56
CA GLU A 162 12.79 5.17 -8.46
C GLU A 162 11.94 5.12 -9.74
N SER A 163 12.59 5.25 -10.90
CA SER A 163 11.95 5.18 -12.22
C SER A 163 11.38 3.79 -12.46
N LEU A 164 12.10 2.74 -12.05
CA LEU A 164 11.64 1.35 -12.15
C LEU A 164 10.33 1.14 -11.36
N VAL A 165 10.34 1.41 -10.05
CA VAL A 165 9.14 1.19 -9.22
C VAL A 165 7.98 2.07 -9.67
N GLY A 166 8.25 3.30 -10.11
CA GLY A 166 7.23 4.21 -10.64
C GLY A 166 6.65 3.77 -11.98
N GLY A 167 7.48 3.21 -12.87
CA GLY A 167 7.03 2.65 -14.15
C GLY A 167 6.10 1.46 -13.95
N VAL A 168 6.48 0.54 -13.05
CA VAL A 168 5.69 -0.65 -12.72
C VAL A 168 4.38 -0.27 -12.02
N GLU A 169 4.42 0.62 -11.03
CA GLU A 169 3.20 1.13 -10.36
C GLU A 169 2.23 1.74 -11.37
N ARG A 170 2.74 2.59 -12.28
CA ARG A 170 1.91 3.21 -13.31
C ARG A 170 1.28 2.17 -14.23
N TRP A 171 2.04 1.15 -14.64
CA TRP A 171 1.50 0.08 -15.46
C TRP A 171 0.37 -0.65 -14.74
N LEU A 172 0.56 -1.05 -13.48
CA LEU A 172 -0.46 -1.73 -12.68
C LEU A 172 -1.71 -0.87 -12.50
N CYS A 173 -1.53 0.42 -12.20
CA CYS A 173 -2.63 1.38 -12.03
C CYS A 173 -3.40 1.65 -13.33
N ASN A 174 -2.72 1.63 -14.48
CA ASN A 174 -3.37 1.76 -15.79
C ASN A 174 -4.19 0.52 -16.18
N HIS A 175 -3.92 -0.64 -15.56
CA HIS A 175 -4.66 -1.88 -15.76
C HIS A 175 -5.56 -2.23 -14.57
N LYS A 176 -5.95 -1.23 -13.77
CA LYS A 176 -6.80 -1.43 -12.60
C LYS A 176 -8.13 -2.10 -12.96
N SER A 177 -8.64 -2.88 -12.03
CA SER A 177 -9.92 -3.59 -12.11
C SER A 177 -10.55 -3.70 -10.71
N LEU A 178 -11.63 -4.46 -10.56
CA LEU A 178 -12.17 -4.77 -9.23
C LEU A 178 -11.19 -5.61 -8.38
N ASP A 179 -10.29 -6.36 -9.01
CA ASP A 179 -9.35 -7.27 -8.35
C ASP A 179 -7.93 -6.69 -8.26
N LEU A 180 -7.65 -5.59 -8.97
CA LEU A 180 -6.35 -4.94 -9.05
C LEU A 180 -6.44 -3.42 -8.88
N ALA A 181 -5.72 -2.89 -7.89
CA ALA A 181 -5.55 -1.46 -7.65
C ALA A 181 -6.89 -0.69 -7.56
N SER A 182 -7.93 -1.33 -6.99
CA SER A 182 -9.27 -0.76 -6.90
C SER A 182 -9.36 0.49 -6.00
N TRP A 183 -8.40 0.68 -5.09
CA TRP A 183 -8.27 1.88 -4.25
C TRP A 183 -7.37 2.96 -4.88
N ASN A 184 -6.62 2.64 -5.94
CA ASN A 184 -5.87 3.66 -6.67
C ASN A 184 -6.87 4.56 -7.40
N SER A 185 -6.82 5.86 -7.08
CA SER A 185 -7.55 6.85 -7.87
C SER A 185 -7.04 6.79 -9.31
N ALA A 186 -7.94 6.88 -10.29
CA ALA A 186 -7.50 6.93 -11.69
C ALA A 186 -6.49 8.07 -11.84
N MET A 187 -5.30 7.80 -12.38
CA MET A 187 -4.39 8.85 -12.86
C MET A 187 -4.92 9.51 -14.14
N THR A 188 -6.23 9.61 -14.29
CA THR A 188 -6.86 10.46 -15.29
C THR A 188 -6.71 11.87 -14.79
N GLY A 189 -5.65 12.55 -15.23
CA GLY A 189 -5.51 13.98 -15.04
C GLY A 189 -6.78 14.65 -15.55
N LYS A 190 -7.59 15.19 -14.64
CA LYS A 190 -8.37 16.35 -14.99
C LYS A 190 -7.37 17.49 -15.03
N LYS A 191 -7.04 17.93 -16.25
CA LYS A 191 -6.58 19.30 -16.44
C LYS A 191 -7.64 20.26 -15.91
#